data_AF-A0A7S4D921-F1
#
_entry.id   AF-A0A7S4D921-F1
#
_cell.length_a   1.000
_cell.length_b   1.000
_cell.length_c   1.000
_cell.angle_alpha   90.00
_cell.angle_beta   90.00
_cell.angle_gamma   90.00
#
_symmetry.space_group_name_H-M   'P 1'
#
loop_
_entity.id
_entity.type
_entity.pdbx_description
1 polymer ?
#
loop_
_entity_poly.entity_id
_entity_poly.type
_entity_poly.pdbx_seq_one_letter_code
_entity_poly.pdbx_strand_id
1 'polypeptide(L)'
;MLRNMSPTSLKVTHQMLKEGAKLKSLRDCLRMEFGVVQACMRPGGDFYEGVRAVLVDKDRRPQWRPGTLEEVPPDAVAGFFDRSGLEDDSLLRGPPPRRGEGSGAATAGGIARL
;
A
#
# COMPACT_ATOMS: atom_id res chain seq x y z
N MET A 1 -1.07 -20.71 -13.72
CA MET A 1 -0.65 -20.06 -12.47
C MET A 1 -1.51 -18.84 -12.13
N LEU A 2 -1.56 -17.77 -12.94
CA LEU A 2 -2.33 -16.55 -12.60
C LEU A 2 -3.86 -16.75 -12.52
N ARG A 3 -4.43 -17.64 -13.34
CA ARG A 3 -5.89 -17.93 -13.38
C ARG A 3 -6.45 -18.52 -12.08
N ASN A 4 -5.61 -18.97 -11.17
CA ASN A 4 -6.01 -19.56 -9.89
C ASN A 4 -5.92 -18.58 -8.72
N MET A 5 -5.42 -17.36 -8.96
CA MET A 5 -5.30 -16.31 -7.94
C MET A 5 -6.57 -15.46 -7.88
N SER A 6 -6.78 -14.75 -6.76
CA SER A 6 -7.89 -13.79 -6.62
C SER A 6 -7.82 -12.75 -7.76
N PRO A 7 -8.88 -12.63 -8.59
CA PRO A 7 -8.93 -11.64 -9.65
C PRO A 7 -8.84 -10.20 -9.12
N THR A 8 -9.49 -9.93 -7.99
CA THR A 8 -9.43 -8.65 -7.29
C THR A 8 -7.99 -8.31 -6.88
N SER A 9 -7.31 -9.25 -6.22
CA SER A 9 -5.94 -9.07 -5.75
C SER A 9 -4.97 -8.81 -6.92
N LEU A 10 -5.17 -9.47 -8.07
CA LEU A 10 -4.37 -9.23 -9.27
C LEU A 10 -4.55 -7.78 -9.79
N LYS A 11 -5.78 -7.30 -9.94
CA LYS A 11 -6.03 -5.92 -10.41
C LYS A 11 -5.49 -4.88 -9.41
N VAL A 12 -5.69 -5.10 -8.11
CA VAL A 12 -5.19 -4.22 -7.05
C VAL A 12 -3.67 -4.18 -7.06
N THR A 13 -2.99 -5.34 -7.09
CA THR A 13 -1.52 -5.41 -7.12
C THR A 13 -0.96 -4.72 -8.36
N HIS A 14 -1.56 -4.94 -9.53
CA HIS A 14 -1.13 -4.27 -10.76
C HIS A 14 -1.26 -2.74 -10.65
N GLN A 15 -2.35 -2.24 -10.07
CA GLN A 15 -2.53 -0.82 -9.84
C GLN A 15 -1.55 -0.27 -8.78
N MET A 16 -1.26 -1.02 -7.72
CA MET A 16 -0.27 -0.65 -6.71
C MET A 16 1.12 -0.48 -7.32
N LEU A 17 1.53 -1.38 -8.22
CA LEU A 17 2.81 -1.26 -8.93
C LEU A 17 2.87 0.00 -9.80
N LYS A 18 1.78 0.32 -10.51
CA LYS A 18 1.68 1.52 -11.34
C LYS A 18 1.72 2.81 -10.52
N GLU A 19 1.02 2.86 -9.39
CA GLU A 19 1.02 4.04 -8.52
C GLU A 19 2.34 4.16 -7.74
N GLY A 20 2.88 3.04 -7.24
CA GLY A 20 4.17 2.99 -6.55
C GLY A 20 5.33 3.48 -7.41
N ALA A 21 5.33 3.18 -8.71
CA ALA A 21 6.33 3.68 -9.65
C ALA A 21 6.36 5.22 -9.79
N LYS A 22 5.29 5.93 -9.39
CA LYS A 22 5.20 7.39 -9.41
C LYS A 22 5.68 8.03 -8.10
N LEU A 23 5.86 7.24 -7.04
CA LEU A 23 6.22 7.73 -5.72
C LEU A 23 7.74 7.93 -5.61
N LYS A 24 8.15 8.95 -4.84
CA LYS A 24 9.56 9.35 -4.72
C LYS A 24 10.29 8.69 -3.56
N SER A 25 9.58 8.02 -2.66
CA SER A 25 10.16 7.46 -1.44
C SER A 25 9.51 6.14 -1.04
N LEU A 26 10.30 5.27 -0.40
CA LEU A 26 9.80 4.04 0.22
C LEU A 26 8.70 4.32 1.26
N ARG A 27 8.84 5.42 2.01
CA ARG A 27 7.84 5.85 3.00
C ARG A 27 6.47 6.04 2.36
N ASP A 28 6.42 6.65 1.18
CA ASP A 28 5.17 6.88 0.48
C ASP A 28 4.59 5.59 -0.10
N CYS A 29 5.44 4.68 -0.59
CA CYS A 29 5.00 3.34 -1.02
C CYS A 29 4.37 2.57 0.14
N LEU A 30 5.06 2.47 1.28
CA LEU A 30 4.54 1.76 2.46
C LEU A 30 3.26 2.40 2.99
N ARG A 31 3.12 3.73 2.91
CA ARG A 31 1.87 4.44 3.24
C ARG A 31 0.71 4.03 2.35
N MET A 32 0.94 3.93 1.05
CA MET A 32 -0.06 3.46 0.09
C MET A 32 -0.42 1.99 0.34
N GLU A 33 0.60 1.13 0.47
CA GLU A 33 0.42 -0.30 0.72
C GLU A 33 -0.36 -0.57 2.00
N PHE A 34 -0.07 0.17 3.07
CA PHE A 34 -0.78 0.05 4.33
C PHE A 34 -2.29 0.32 4.16
N GLY A 35 -2.66 1.38 3.44
CA GLY A 35 -4.07 1.68 3.18
C GLY A 35 -4.76 0.60 2.35
N VAL A 36 -4.09 0.09 1.33
CA VAL A 36 -4.63 -1.00 0.50
C VAL A 36 -4.82 -2.28 1.32
N VAL A 37 -3.86 -2.64 2.17
CA VAL A 37 -3.96 -3.83 3.03
C VAL A 37 -5.13 -3.70 4.01
N GLN A 38 -5.36 -2.52 4.59
CA GLN A 38 -6.54 -2.27 5.45
C GLN A 38 -7.85 -2.50 4.67
N ALA A 39 -7.92 -2.04 3.42
CA ALA A 39 -9.08 -2.30 2.57
C ALA A 39 -9.26 -3.80 2.25
N CYS A 40 -8.18 -4.57 2.11
CA CYS A 40 -8.24 -6.03 1.95
C CYS A 40 -8.81 -6.77 3.17
N MET A 41 -8.70 -6.17 4.38
CA MET A 41 -9.22 -6.75 5.61
C MET A 41 -10.73 -6.52 5.81
N ARG A 42 -11.39 -5.76 4.90
CA ARG A 42 -12.83 -5.54 4.98
C ARG A 42 -13.59 -6.87 4.97
N PRO A 43 -14.65 -7.01 5.79
CA PRO A 43 -15.44 -8.25 5.83
C PRO A 43 -15.96 -8.65 4.46
N GLY A 44 -15.94 -9.96 4.17
CA GLY A 44 -16.42 -10.51 2.90
C GLY A 44 -15.46 -10.36 1.72
N GLY A 45 -14.24 -9.85 1.93
CA GLY A 45 -13.19 -9.81 0.91
C GLY A 45 -12.45 -11.14 0.71
N ASP A 46 -11.77 -11.25 -0.42
CA ASP A 46 -11.00 -12.44 -0.85
C ASP A 46 -9.86 -12.83 0.13
N PHE A 47 -9.40 -11.92 0.99
CA PHE A 47 -8.31 -12.21 1.93
C PHE A 47 -8.63 -13.39 2.86
N TYR A 48 -9.82 -13.37 3.47
CA TYR A 48 -10.25 -14.43 4.39
C TYR A 48 -10.41 -15.76 3.67
N GLU A 49 -10.93 -15.75 2.45
CA GLU A 49 -11.07 -16.96 1.63
C GLU A 49 -9.71 -17.54 1.24
N GLY A 50 -8.74 -16.69 0.92
CA GLY A 50 -7.37 -17.12 0.66
C GLY A 50 -6.73 -17.77 1.89
N VAL A 51 -6.90 -17.16 3.07
CA VAL A 51 -6.43 -17.73 4.34
C VAL A 51 -7.11 -19.07 4.62
N ARG A 52 -8.43 -19.16 4.42
CA ARG A 52 -9.19 -20.41 4.59
C ARG A 52 -8.62 -21.52 3.70
N ALA A 53 -8.52 -21.28 2.40
CA ALA A 53 -8.10 -22.28 1.42
C ALA A 53 -6.64 -22.75 1.58
N VAL A 54 -5.75 -21.86 2.07
CA VAL A 54 -4.32 -22.15 2.15
C VAL A 54 -3.88 -22.61 3.55
N LEU A 55 -4.42 -22.02 4.61
CA LEU A 55 -3.91 -22.20 5.98
C LEU A 55 -4.88 -22.93 6.91
N VAL A 56 -6.19 -22.72 6.75
CA VAL A 56 -7.20 -23.32 7.64
C VAL A 56 -7.61 -24.70 7.13
N ASP A 57 -8.35 -24.75 6.02
CA ASP A 57 -8.87 -25.99 5.44
C ASP A 57 -7.83 -26.68 4.56
N LYS A 58 -6.86 -25.91 4.05
CA LYS A 58 -5.74 -26.39 3.22
C LYS A 58 -6.19 -27.15 1.97
N ASP A 59 -7.39 -26.87 1.48
CA ASP A 59 -7.99 -27.52 0.32
C ASP A 59 -7.37 -27.04 -1.01
N ARG A 60 -6.68 -25.89 -1.01
CA ARG A 60 -6.17 -25.20 -2.22
C ARG A 60 -7.26 -24.94 -3.27
N ARG A 61 -8.51 -24.79 -2.85
CA ARG A 61 -9.70 -24.55 -3.69
C ARG A 61 -10.43 -23.28 -3.23
N PRO A 62 -9.80 -22.11 -3.40
CA PRO A 62 -10.43 -20.86 -3.02
C PRO A 62 -11.63 -20.53 -3.91
N GLN A 63 -12.68 -20.00 -3.31
CA GLN A 63 -13.90 -19.52 -3.96
C GLN A 63 -13.89 -18.01 -4.06
N TRP A 64 -13.10 -17.48 -5.01
CA TRP A 64 -12.95 -16.05 -5.23
C TRP A 64 -14.26 -15.38 -5.61
N ARG A 65 -14.47 -14.16 -5.10
CA ARG A 65 -15.64 -13.34 -5.44
C ARG A 65 -15.18 -11.92 -5.73
N PRO A 66 -15.18 -11.50 -7.01
CA PRO A 66 -15.56 -12.23 -8.23
C PRO A 66 -14.61 -13.37 -8.62
N GLY A 67 -15.11 -14.30 -9.45
CA GLY A 67 -14.39 -15.54 -9.83
C GLY A 67 -13.47 -15.39 -11.04
N THR A 68 -13.71 -14.37 -11.88
CA THR A 68 -12.92 -14.09 -13.08
C THR A 68 -12.45 -12.62 -13.13
N LEU A 69 -11.50 -12.32 -14.00
CA LEU A 69 -10.91 -10.97 -14.10
C LEU A 69 -11.88 -9.97 -14.75
N GLU A 70 -12.70 -10.47 -15.66
CA GLU A 70 -13.72 -9.73 -16.40
C GLU A 70 -14.86 -9.28 -15.48
N GLU A 71 -15.17 -10.08 -14.45
CA GLU A 71 -16.21 -9.81 -13.46
C GLU A 71 -15.81 -8.77 -12.41
N VAL A 72 -14.52 -8.43 -12.28
CA VAL A 72 -14.09 -7.40 -11.31
C VAL A 72 -14.58 -6.03 -11.78
N PRO A 73 -15.45 -5.34 -10.99
CA PRO A 73 -15.99 -4.05 -11.37
C PRO A 73 -14.88 -3.03 -11.66
N PRO A 74 -15.07 -2.13 -12.64
CA PRO A 74 -14.05 -1.15 -13.01
C PRO A 74 -13.63 -0.22 -11.86
N ASP A 75 -14.57 0.06 -10.95
CA ASP A 75 -14.43 0.93 -9.78
C ASP A 75 -13.99 0.20 -8.51
N ALA A 76 -14.11 -1.13 -8.46
CA ALA A 76 -13.76 -1.93 -7.28
C ALA A 76 -12.33 -1.65 -6.81
N VAL A 77 -11.39 -1.47 -7.74
CA VAL A 77 -9.98 -1.17 -7.44
C VAL A 77 -9.84 0.19 -6.76
N ALA A 78 -10.59 1.21 -7.18
CA ALA A 78 -10.48 2.56 -6.63
C ALA A 78 -10.79 2.58 -5.12
N GLY A 79 -11.75 1.76 -4.67
CA GLY A 79 -12.12 1.64 -3.26
C GLY A 79 -11.02 1.08 -2.34
N PHE A 80 -9.97 0.45 -2.89
CA PHE A 80 -8.79 0.01 -2.13
C PHE A 80 -7.78 1.14 -1.89
N PHE A 81 -7.82 2.18 -2.73
CA PHE A 81 -6.94 3.35 -2.61
C PHE A 81 -7.63 4.52 -1.90
N ASP A 82 -8.87 4.33 -1.44
CA ASP A 82 -9.55 5.33 -0.63
C ASP A 82 -8.89 5.43 0.76
N ARG A 83 -8.34 6.61 1.05
CA ARG A 83 -7.63 6.92 2.28
C ARG A 83 -8.47 7.71 3.27
N SER A 84 -9.76 7.95 2.97
CA SER A 84 -10.67 8.72 3.82
C SER A 84 -10.75 8.20 5.27
N GLY A 85 -10.56 6.89 5.49
CA GLY A 85 -10.53 6.28 6.83
C GLY A 85 -9.17 6.28 7.55
N LEU A 86 -8.11 6.82 6.94
CA LEU A 86 -6.75 6.88 7.50
C LEU A 86 -6.45 8.30 7.99
N GLU A 87 -7.31 8.85 8.84
CA GLU A 87 -7.19 10.24 9.29
C GLU A 87 -6.05 10.46 10.30
N ASP A 88 -5.50 9.39 10.88
CA ASP A 88 -4.40 9.48 11.85
C ASP A 88 -3.05 8.99 11.29
N ASP A 89 -2.38 9.88 10.56
CA ASP A 89 -0.99 9.69 10.10
C ASP A 89 0.03 9.95 11.23
N SER A 90 -0.41 10.20 12.48
CA SER A 90 0.49 10.45 13.61
C SER A 90 1.34 9.23 13.96
N LEU A 91 0.81 8.01 13.76
CA LEU A 91 1.55 6.75 13.94
C LEU A 91 2.68 6.55 12.92
N LEU A 92 2.62 7.26 11.79
CA LEU A 92 3.61 7.21 10.71
C LEU A 92 4.55 8.42 10.70
N ARG A 93 4.34 9.40 11.61
CA ARG A 93 5.36 10.41 11.87
C ARG A 93 6.56 9.68 12.43
N GLY A 94 7.69 9.80 11.72
CA GLY A 94 8.95 9.31 12.26
C GLY A 94 9.20 9.93 13.64
N PRO A 95 10.00 9.29 14.51
CA PRO A 95 10.39 9.91 15.76
C PRO A 95 10.90 11.33 15.48
N PRO A 96 10.60 12.32 16.34
CA PRO A 96 11.10 13.67 16.16
C PRO A 96 12.63 13.60 16.00
N PRO A 97 13.22 14.47 15.16
CA PRO A 97 14.65 14.48 14.92
C PRO A 97 15.38 14.54 16.27
N ARG A 98 16.45 13.75 16.43
CA ARG A 98 17.20 13.77 17.69
C ARG A 98 17.78 15.17 17.85
N ARG A 99 17.57 15.78 19.02
CA ARG A 99 18.04 17.12 19.35
C ARG A 99 19.55 17.19 19.06
N GLY A 100 19.94 17.79 17.93
CA GLY A 100 21.32 17.78 17.41
C GLY A 100 21.45 17.55 15.90
N GLU A 101 20.42 16.99 15.23
CA GLU A 101 20.38 16.87 13.77
C GLU A 101 19.84 18.15 13.12
N GLY A 102 20.62 19.23 13.24
CA GLY A 102 20.25 20.52 12.66
C GLY A 102 21.15 21.66 13.09
N SER A 103 22.41 21.66 12.65
CA SER A 103 23.19 22.89 12.42
C SER A 103 24.50 22.56 11.70
N GLY A 104 24.41 22.15 10.44
CA GLY A 104 25.49 22.41 9.48
C GLY A 104 25.30 23.83 8.96
N ALA A 105 25.71 24.82 9.76
CA ALA A 105 25.71 26.21 9.35
C ALA A 105 26.55 26.37 8.08
N ALA A 106 25.94 26.93 7.04
CA ALA A 106 26.67 27.51 5.94
C ALA A 106 27.50 28.68 6.49
N THR A 107 28.78 28.43 6.79
CA THR A 107 29.79 29.48 7.00
C THR A 107 31.01 29.15 6.15
N ALA A 108 31.01 29.65 4.92
CA ALA A 108 32.21 30.07 4.21
C ALA A 108 31.86 31.49 3.75
N GLY A 109 32.22 32.52 4.50
CA GLY A 109 33.60 32.95 4.60
C GLY A 109 33.78 34.07 3.58
N GLY A 110 33.39 35.28 3.98
CA GLY A 110 33.70 36.47 3.18
C GLY A 110 35.21 36.65 3.12
N ILE A 111 35.71 36.98 1.94
CA ILE A 111 36.95 37.73 1.79
C ILE A 111 36.72 38.77 0.71
N ALA A 112 36.66 40.02 1.16
CA ALA A 112 36.81 41.19 0.31
C ALA A 112 38.27 41.30 -0.16
N ARG A 113 38.48 41.66 -1.42
CA ARG A 113 39.60 42.51 -1.84
C ARG A 113 39.34 43.05 -3.27
N LEU A 114 39.29 44.39 -3.31
CA LEU A 114 39.64 45.33 -4.39
C LEU A 114 39.17 45.02 -5.82
#